data_AF-A0A640W581-F1
#
_entry.id   AF-A0A640W581-F1
#
_cell.length_a   1.000
_cell.length_b   1.000
_cell.length_c   1.000
_cell.angle_alpha   90.00
_cell.angle_beta   90.00
_cell.angle_gamma   90.00
#
_symmetry.space_group_name_H-M   'P 1'
#
loop_
_entity.id
_entity.type
_entity.pdbx_description
1 polymer ?
#
loop_
_entity_poly.entity_id
_entity_poly.type
_entity_poly.pdbx_seq_one_letter_code
_entity_poly.pdbx_strand_id
1 'polypeptide(L)'
;MDGKEWQQYTHPFSLGDGAHVINYYSVDENGNKEAVKTKEIRIDLYAPVITVEKPKNYLYVFDREIIPLRKPVIIGPITIKASVEDPATSGVDKATLYIDDIPKQTFNGNIEWQWNEMAFGYHTIEIKAMDKAGNEAREEMEAFFFNI
;
A
#
# COMPACT_ATOMS: atom_id res chain seq x y z
N MET A 1 -24.28 -7.02 17.33
CA MET A 1 -23.43 -6.41 16.29
C MET A 1 -24.18 -6.51 14.98
N ASP A 2 -24.13 -5.47 14.14
CA ASP A 2 -24.74 -5.47 12.79
C ASP A 2 -26.22 -5.92 12.79
N GLY A 3 -26.98 -5.49 13.80
CA GLY A 3 -28.40 -5.83 13.94
C GLY A 3 -28.71 -7.26 14.45
N LYS A 4 -27.70 -8.06 14.80
CA LYS A 4 -27.87 -9.40 15.41
C LYS A 4 -28.34 -9.30 16.88
N GLU A 5 -28.82 -10.43 17.41
CA GLU A 5 -29.26 -10.56 18.80
C GLU A 5 -28.21 -10.11 19.82
N TRP A 6 -28.68 -9.65 20.98
CA TRP A 6 -27.83 -9.23 22.08
C TRP A 6 -27.09 -10.41 22.68
N GLN A 7 -25.77 -10.26 22.82
CA GLN A 7 -24.91 -11.25 23.45
C GLN A 7 -24.22 -10.62 24.64
N GLN A 8 -24.10 -11.38 25.74
CA GLN A 8 -23.34 -10.93 26.90
C GLN A 8 -21.87 -10.86 26.53
N TYR A 9 -21.26 -9.69 26.69
CA TYR A 9 -19.83 -9.52 26.54
C TYR A 9 -19.11 -10.17 27.72
N THR A 10 -18.43 -11.29 27.47
CA THR A 10 -17.66 -12.04 28.49
C THR A 10 -16.17 -12.09 28.18
N HIS A 11 -15.80 -12.00 26.90
CA HIS A 11 -14.43 -12.08 26.41
C HIS A 11 -14.28 -11.20 25.16
N PRO A 12 -13.04 -10.81 24.80
CA PRO A 12 -12.76 -10.16 23.51
C PRO A 12 -13.22 -11.02 22.33
N PHE A 13 -13.57 -10.38 21.22
CA PHE A 13 -13.94 -11.02 19.97
C PHE A 13 -13.23 -10.33 18.80
N SER A 14 -13.10 -11.03 17.67
CA SER A 14 -12.50 -10.50 16.44
C SER A 14 -13.58 -10.02 15.47
N LEU A 15 -13.25 -8.96 14.74
CA LEU A 15 -14.06 -8.48 13.62
C LEU A 15 -13.37 -8.87 12.31
N GLY A 16 -14.18 -9.24 11.32
CA GLY A 16 -13.68 -9.43 9.95
C GLY A 16 -13.41 -8.10 9.27
N ASP A 17 -12.97 -8.16 8.02
CA ASP A 17 -12.86 -6.98 7.16
C ASP A 17 -14.21 -6.25 7.01
N GLY A 18 -14.15 -4.93 6.81
CA GLY A 18 -15.29 -4.08 6.51
C GLY A 18 -15.77 -3.20 7.67
N ALA A 19 -16.95 -2.59 7.47
CA ALA A 19 -17.58 -1.72 8.45
C ALA A 19 -18.49 -2.50 9.39
N HIS A 20 -18.29 -2.32 10.70
CA HIS A 20 -19.03 -2.99 11.77
C HIS A 20 -19.70 -1.96 12.66
N VAL A 21 -20.93 -2.26 13.07
CA VAL A 21 -21.69 -1.45 14.03
C VAL A 21 -21.85 -2.23 15.33
N ILE A 22 -21.21 -1.71 16.38
CA ILE A 22 -21.29 -2.26 17.73
C ILE A 22 -22.30 -1.45 18.53
N ASN A 23 -23.41 -2.10 18.88
CA ASN A 23 -24.34 -1.59 19.87
C ASN A 23 -24.04 -2.25 21.22
N TYR A 24 -24.05 -1.45 22.29
CA TYR A 24 -23.75 -1.93 23.64
C TYR A 24 -24.53 -1.14 24.70
N TYR A 25 -24.81 -1.79 25.83
CA TYR A 25 -25.36 -1.20 27.04
C TYR A 25 -24.91 -2.05 28.24
N SER A 26 -24.88 -1.44 29.43
CA SER A 26 -24.69 -2.13 30.71
C SER A 26 -26.02 -2.34 31.44
N VAL A 27 -26.03 -3.34 32.33
CA VAL A 27 -27.12 -3.62 33.28
C VAL A 27 -26.50 -3.64 34.67
N ASP A 28 -27.08 -2.90 35.62
CA ASP A 28 -26.64 -2.96 37.02
C ASP A 28 -27.16 -4.21 37.76
N GLU A 29 -26.72 -4.42 39.00
CA GLU A 29 -27.16 -5.57 39.81
C GLU A 29 -28.68 -5.56 40.10
N ASN A 30 -29.32 -4.40 40.02
CA ASN A 30 -30.76 -4.23 40.22
C ASN A 30 -31.57 -4.42 38.91
N GLY A 31 -30.91 -4.69 37.79
CA GLY A 31 -31.53 -4.92 36.49
C GLY A 31 -31.81 -3.65 35.68
N ASN A 32 -31.36 -2.48 36.13
CA ASN A 32 -31.53 -1.23 35.38
C ASN A 32 -30.59 -1.21 34.16
N LYS A 33 -31.15 -0.94 32.98
CA LYS A 33 -30.40 -0.85 31.73
C LYS A 33 -30.08 0.60 31.40
N GLU A 34 -28.84 0.88 31.02
CA GLU A 34 -28.52 2.18 30.42
C GLU A 34 -29.08 2.30 28.99
N ALA A 35 -29.06 3.53 28.46
CA ALA A 35 -29.37 3.78 27.05
C ALA A 35 -28.34 3.08 26.14
N VAL A 36 -28.82 2.50 25.03
CA VAL A 36 -27.95 1.85 24.04
C VAL A 36 -27.01 2.88 23.43
N LYS A 37 -25.71 2.54 23.43
CA LYS A 37 -24.66 3.28 22.75
C LYS A 37 -24.26 2.55 21.48
N THR A 38 -23.80 3.31 20.50
CA THR A 38 -23.39 2.81 19.19
C THR A 38 -21.96 3.26 18.89
N LYS A 39 -21.16 2.34 18.35
CA LYS A 39 -19.82 2.59 17.84
C LYS A 39 -19.67 1.96 16.46
N GLU A 40 -19.27 2.78 15.50
CA GLU A 40 -18.87 2.32 14.18
C GLU A 40 -17.36 2.05 14.16
N ILE A 41 -16.96 0.93 13.57
CA ILE A 41 -15.57 0.51 13.41
C ILE A 41 -15.37 0.09 11.96
N ARG A 42 -14.30 0.55 11.32
CA ARG A 42 -13.85 0.05 10.01
C ARG A 42 -12.59 -0.77 10.21
N ILE A 43 -12.59 -1.99 9.72
CA ILE A 43 -11.45 -2.90 9.73
C ILE A 43 -11.02 -3.10 8.29
N ASP A 44 -9.72 -3.02 8.06
CA ASP A 44 -9.10 -3.32 6.78
C ASP A 44 -7.96 -4.32 7.01
N LEU A 45 -8.06 -5.49 6.40
CA LEU A 45 -7.09 -6.58 6.55
C LEU A 45 -6.21 -6.79 5.31
N TYR A 46 -6.36 -5.99 4.26
CA TYR A 46 -5.72 -6.23 2.97
C TYR A 46 -4.63 -5.21 2.70
N ALA A 47 -3.45 -5.69 2.33
CA ALA A 47 -2.36 -4.82 1.90
C ALA A 47 -2.67 -4.16 0.54
N PRO A 48 -2.09 -2.96 0.27
CA PRO A 48 -2.11 -2.38 -1.05
C PRO A 48 -1.52 -3.30 -2.12
N VAL A 49 -1.94 -3.11 -3.36
CA VAL A 49 -1.36 -3.72 -4.55
C VAL A 49 -0.53 -2.68 -5.28
N ILE A 50 0.73 -3.01 -5.55
CA ILE A 50 1.64 -2.17 -6.34
C ILE A 50 1.76 -2.79 -7.73
N THR A 51 1.52 -2.00 -8.78
CA THR A 51 1.76 -2.43 -10.16
C THR A 51 2.79 -1.52 -10.79
N VAL A 52 3.99 -2.05 -11.07
CA VAL A 52 5.03 -1.27 -11.73
C VAL A 52 4.74 -1.16 -13.23
N GLU A 53 4.47 0.06 -13.69
CA GLU A 53 4.19 0.38 -15.08
C GLU A 53 5.47 0.64 -15.87
N LYS A 54 6.50 1.20 -15.21
CA LYS A 54 7.78 1.53 -15.81
C LYS A 54 8.88 1.60 -14.74
N PRO A 55 10.08 1.05 -14.99
CA PRO A 55 10.49 0.30 -16.17
C PRO A 55 9.87 -1.10 -16.25
N LYS A 56 9.70 -1.60 -17.48
CA LYS A 56 9.44 -3.01 -17.78
C LYS A 56 10.72 -3.64 -18.36
N ASN A 57 10.63 -4.90 -18.79
CA ASN A 57 11.78 -5.61 -19.38
C ASN A 57 12.07 -5.15 -20.82
N TYR A 58 12.62 -3.95 -20.95
CA TYR A 58 13.01 -3.33 -22.22
C TYR A 58 14.39 -2.67 -22.11
N LEU A 59 15.00 -2.41 -23.26
CA LEU A 59 15.98 -1.36 -23.40
C LEU A 59 15.25 -0.01 -23.41
N TYR A 60 15.60 0.86 -22.49
CA TYR A 60 15.20 2.27 -22.47
C TYR A 60 16.37 3.14 -22.92
N VAL A 61 16.11 4.11 -23.78
CA VAL A 61 17.08 5.16 -24.18
C VAL A 61 16.38 6.51 -24.06
N PHE A 62 16.86 7.35 -23.14
CA PHE A 62 16.24 8.64 -22.78
C PHE A 62 14.74 8.51 -22.56
N ASP A 63 14.36 7.64 -21.61
CA ASP A 63 12.98 7.34 -21.22
C ASP A 63 12.09 6.65 -22.28
N ARG A 64 12.61 6.37 -23.48
CA ARG A 64 11.87 5.71 -24.56
C ARG A 64 12.13 4.20 -24.59
N GLU A 65 11.07 3.40 -24.68
CA GLU A 65 11.15 1.97 -24.95
C GLU A 65 11.69 1.71 -26.37
N ILE A 66 12.75 0.92 -26.48
CA ILE A 66 13.41 0.64 -27.77
C ILE A 66 13.13 -0.79 -28.22
N ILE A 67 13.51 -1.77 -27.40
CA ILE A 67 13.34 -3.20 -27.69
C ILE A 67 13.08 -3.98 -26.40
N PRO A 68 12.26 -5.04 -26.43
CA PRO A 68 12.06 -5.90 -25.27
C PRO A 68 13.35 -6.69 -24.96
N LEU A 69 13.62 -6.87 -23.67
CA LEU A 69 14.77 -7.59 -23.12
C LEU A 69 14.30 -8.59 -22.05
N ARG A 70 15.23 -9.36 -21.47
CA ARG A 70 14.94 -10.23 -20.31
C ARG A 70 14.94 -9.50 -18.97
N LYS A 71 15.73 -8.43 -18.87
CA LYS A 71 15.81 -7.51 -17.73
C LYS A 71 15.89 -6.07 -18.27
N PRO A 72 15.47 -5.07 -17.51
CA PRO A 72 15.54 -3.69 -17.95
C PRO A 72 17.00 -3.24 -18.10
N VAL A 73 17.29 -2.58 -19.21
CA VAL A 73 18.55 -1.86 -19.45
C VAL A 73 18.20 -0.42 -19.76
N ILE A 74 18.80 0.52 -19.04
CA ILE A 74 18.37 1.92 -19.03
C ILE A 74 19.57 2.79 -19.39
N ILE A 75 19.46 3.54 -20.48
CA ILE A 75 20.46 4.48 -20.95
C ILE A 75 19.89 5.89 -20.85
N GLY A 76 20.51 6.74 -20.03
CA GLY A 76 20.00 8.09 -19.76
C GLY A 76 18.91 8.14 -18.67
N PRO A 77 18.20 9.28 -18.54
CA PRO A 77 17.11 9.42 -17.59
C PRO A 77 15.95 8.46 -17.85
N ILE A 78 15.26 8.08 -16.78
CA ILE A 78 14.04 7.27 -16.85
C ILE A 78 12.99 7.74 -15.85
N THR A 79 11.73 7.63 -16.23
CA THR A 79 10.57 7.81 -15.35
C THR A 79 10.22 6.45 -14.74
N ILE A 80 10.31 6.36 -13.41
CA ILE A 80 9.76 5.26 -12.63
C ILE A 80 8.29 5.56 -12.40
N LYS A 81 7.43 4.63 -12.82
CA LYS A 81 5.97 4.79 -12.74
C LYS A 81 5.33 3.53 -12.20
N ALA A 82 4.48 3.68 -11.19
CA ALA A 82 3.73 2.58 -10.60
C ALA A 82 2.35 3.05 -10.11
N SER A 83 1.33 2.20 -10.27
CA SER A 83 0.07 2.38 -9.57
C SER A 83 0.10 1.71 -8.21
N VAL A 84 -0.53 2.34 -7.22
CA VAL A 84 -0.68 1.80 -5.86
C VAL A 84 -2.15 1.90 -5.51
N GLU A 85 -2.79 0.75 -5.37
CA GLU A 85 -4.22 0.63 -5.15
C GLU A 85 -4.47 -0.17 -3.87
N ASP A 86 -5.32 0.33 -2.98
CA ASP A 86 -5.81 -0.46 -1.86
C ASP A 86 -7.11 -1.16 -2.29
N PRO A 87 -7.18 -2.50 -2.31
CA PRO A 87 -8.40 -3.22 -2.67
C PRO A 87 -9.52 -3.08 -1.64
N ALA A 88 -9.22 -2.56 -0.45
CA ALA A 88 -10.14 -2.49 0.67
C ALA A 88 -10.50 -1.04 1.05
N THR A 89 -10.93 -0.82 2.30
CA THR A 89 -11.71 0.38 2.67
C THR A 89 -10.88 1.51 3.25
N SER A 90 -9.63 1.26 3.63
CA SER A 90 -8.80 2.23 4.34
C SER A 90 -8.16 3.25 3.37
N GLY A 91 -7.91 2.83 2.14
CA GLY A 91 -7.17 3.56 1.13
C GLY A 91 -5.67 3.58 1.41
N VAL A 92 -4.90 3.90 0.38
CA VAL A 92 -3.44 4.07 0.48
C VAL A 92 -3.10 5.25 1.41
N ASP A 93 -2.17 5.05 2.34
CA ASP A 93 -1.59 6.11 3.18
C ASP A 93 -0.37 6.72 2.49
N LYS A 94 0.62 5.86 2.18
CA LYS A 94 1.88 6.30 1.58
C LYS A 94 2.54 5.21 0.75
N ALA A 95 3.31 5.62 -0.24
CA ALA A 95 4.20 4.77 -1.01
C ALA A 95 5.57 5.45 -1.13
N THR A 96 6.64 4.75 -0.76
CA THR A 96 8.01 5.28 -0.80
C THR A 96 8.83 4.53 -1.82
N LEU A 97 9.46 5.29 -2.72
CA LEU A 97 10.41 4.80 -3.71
C LEU A 97 11.82 4.77 -3.10
N TYR A 98 12.51 3.65 -3.27
CA TYR A 98 13.88 3.42 -2.85
C TYR A 98 14.74 3.05 -4.06
N ILE A 99 15.97 3.54 -4.06
CA ILE A 99 17.03 3.13 -4.98
C ILE A 99 18.17 2.58 -4.13
N ASP A 100 18.52 1.32 -4.33
CA ASP A 100 19.57 0.62 -3.56
C ASP A 100 19.40 0.80 -2.04
N ASP A 101 18.19 0.50 -1.53
CA ASP A 101 17.78 0.68 -0.13
C ASP A 101 17.76 2.14 0.37
N ILE A 102 18.10 3.13 -0.46
CA ILE A 102 18.08 4.55 -0.10
C ILE A 102 16.72 5.16 -0.48
N PRO A 103 15.95 5.71 0.49
CA PRO A 103 14.67 6.36 0.19
C PRO A 103 14.90 7.60 -0.67
N LYS A 104 14.16 7.72 -1.78
CA LYS A 104 14.20 8.86 -2.69
C LYS A 104 13.02 9.81 -2.48
N GLN A 105 11.80 9.28 -2.53
CA GLN A 105 10.59 10.10 -2.39
C GLN A 105 9.41 9.27 -1.86
N THR A 106 8.55 9.92 -1.08
CA THR A 106 7.28 9.37 -0.60
C THR A 106 6.12 10.07 -1.31
N PHE A 107 5.13 9.28 -1.70
CA PHE A 107 3.93 9.65 -2.45
C PHE A 107 2.69 9.24 -1.65
N ASN A 108 1.58 9.95 -1.83
CA ASN A 108 0.29 9.60 -1.21
C ASN A 108 -0.55 8.74 -2.18
N GLY A 109 0.05 7.70 -2.77
CA GLY A 109 -0.58 6.87 -3.80
C GLY A 109 0.38 6.53 -4.95
N ASN A 110 -0.11 6.67 -6.18
CA ASN A 110 0.65 6.37 -7.40
C ASN A 110 1.98 7.11 -7.48
N ILE A 111 2.97 6.45 -8.08
CA ILE A 111 4.33 6.92 -8.22
C ILE A 111 4.56 7.34 -9.66
N GLU A 112 5.11 8.54 -9.83
CA GLU A 112 5.70 9.01 -11.07
C GLU A 112 6.91 9.88 -10.70
N TRP A 113 8.11 9.36 -10.96
CA TRP A 113 9.36 10.00 -10.57
C TRP A 113 10.43 9.84 -11.64
N GLN A 114 11.04 10.95 -12.06
CA GLN A 114 12.13 10.93 -13.02
C GLN A 114 13.47 10.74 -12.32
N TRP A 115 14.11 9.61 -12.57
CA TRP A 115 15.50 9.38 -12.22
C TRP A 115 16.42 9.94 -13.30
N ASN A 116 17.18 10.98 -12.96
CA ASN A 116 18.19 11.59 -13.84
C ASN A 116 19.54 11.82 -13.11
N GLU A 117 19.85 11.00 -12.10
CA GLU A 117 21.14 11.04 -11.42
C GLU A 117 22.12 10.11 -12.14
N MET A 118 23.42 10.39 -12.02
CA MET A 118 24.46 9.51 -12.55
C MET A 118 24.37 8.13 -11.88
N ALA A 119 24.26 7.09 -12.70
CA ALA A 119 24.08 5.71 -12.25
C ALA A 119 24.71 4.76 -13.28
N PHE A 120 25.54 3.82 -12.82
CA PHE A 120 26.19 2.84 -13.68
C PHE A 120 26.22 1.48 -12.99
N GLY A 121 25.79 0.45 -13.72
CA GLY A 121 25.75 -0.92 -13.22
C GLY A 121 24.34 -1.34 -12.82
N TYR A 122 24.25 -2.42 -12.05
CA TYR A 122 22.96 -2.90 -11.54
C TYR A 122 22.54 -2.07 -10.34
N HIS A 123 21.28 -1.61 -10.38
CA HIS A 123 20.62 -0.93 -9.28
C HIS A 123 19.28 -1.59 -9.00
N THR A 124 18.87 -1.54 -7.74
CA THR A 124 17.57 -2.03 -7.29
C THR A 124 16.61 -0.86 -7.15
N ILE A 125 15.45 -0.97 -7.78
CA ILE A 125 14.31 -0.09 -7.59
C ILE A 125 13.34 -0.85 -6.68
N GLU A 126 13.04 -0.30 -5.50
CA GLU A 126 12.07 -0.88 -4.58
C GLU A 126 10.97 0.16 -4.27
N ILE A 127 9.73 -0.30 -4.22
CA ILE A 127 8.58 0.48 -3.78
C ILE A 127 8.01 -0.20 -2.54
N LYS A 128 7.86 0.55 -1.45
CA LYS A 128 7.14 0.11 -0.25
C LYS A 128 5.90 0.95 -0.05
N ALA A 129 4.73 0.33 -0.01
CA ALA A 129 3.44 0.99 0.21
C ALA A 129 2.80 0.54 1.53
N MET A 130 2.04 1.44 2.14
CA MET A 130 1.27 1.20 3.35
C MET A 130 -0.12 1.84 3.20
N ASP A 131 -1.15 1.17 3.69
CA ASP A 131 -2.51 1.70 3.78
C ASP A 131 -2.75 2.45 5.12
N LYS A 132 -3.96 2.98 5.32
CA LYS A 132 -4.30 3.70 6.56
C LYS A 132 -4.60 2.78 7.75
N ALA A 133 -4.79 1.49 7.52
CA ALA A 133 -4.93 0.47 8.55
C ALA A 133 -3.58 -0.11 9.01
N GLY A 134 -2.48 0.23 8.33
CA GLY A 134 -1.13 -0.23 8.61
C GLY A 134 -0.73 -1.51 7.88
N ASN A 135 -1.50 -1.97 6.89
CA ASN A 135 -1.09 -3.09 6.04
C ASN A 135 -0.04 -2.62 5.03
N GLU A 136 0.97 -3.45 4.79
CA GLU A 136 2.15 -3.10 3.98
C GLU A 136 2.30 -4.00 2.75
N ALA A 137 2.80 -3.42 1.66
CA ALA A 137 3.17 -4.11 0.44
C ALA A 137 4.52 -3.62 -0.09
N ARG A 138 5.22 -4.47 -0.84
CA ARG A 138 6.49 -4.12 -1.47
C ARG A 138 6.64 -4.78 -2.84
N GLU A 139 7.25 -4.05 -3.77
CA GLU A 139 7.67 -4.55 -5.07
C GLU A 139 9.10 -4.12 -5.34
N GLU A 140 9.90 -5.00 -5.93
CA GLU A 140 11.30 -4.76 -6.22
C GLU A 140 11.66 -5.21 -7.65
N MET A 141 12.59 -4.48 -8.28
CA MET A 141 13.18 -4.90 -9.53
C MET A 141 14.63 -4.47 -9.63
N GLU A 142 15.42 -5.27 -10.33
CA GLU A 142 16.80 -4.96 -10.68
C GLU A 142 16.86 -4.48 -12.14
N ALA A 143 17.59 -3.40 -12.40
CA ALA A 143 17.83 -2.88 -13.73
C ALA A 143 19.30 -2.48 -13.91
N PHE A 144 19.83 -2.66 -15.12
CA PHE A 144 21.16 -2.16 -15.46
C PHE A 144 21.05 -0.72 -15.95
N PHE A 145 21.76 0.22 -15.30
CA PHE A 145 21.81 1.62 -15.69
C PHE A 145 23.13 1.97 -16.37
N PHE A 146 23.03 2.84 -17.36
CA PHE A 146 24.11 3.55 -18.00
C PHE A 146 23.68 5.01 -18.18
N ASN A 147 23.71 5.77 -17.08
CA ASN A 147 23.46 7.21 -17.08
C ASN A 147 24.74 7.91 -16.57
N ILE A 148 25.49 8.51 -17.50
CA ILE A 148 26.80 9.12 -17.27
C ILE A 148 26.82 10.56 -17.75
#